data_AF-A0A358JT90-F1
#
_entry.id   AF-A0A358JT90-F1
#
_cell.length_a   1.000
_cell.length_b   1.000
_cell.length_c   1.000
_cell.angle_alpha   90.00
_cell.angle_beta   90.00
_cell.angle_gamma   90.00
#
_symmetry.space_group_name_H-M   'P 1'
#
loop_
_entity.id
_entity.type
_entity.pdbx_description
1 polymer ?
#
loop_
_entity_poly.entity_id
_entity_poly.type
_entity_poly.pdbx_seq_one_letter_code
_entity_poly.pdbx_strand_id
1 'polypeptide(L)'
;MEVSRKVVELDNHSDKLNGYLLLLGLTYSEAVKYLLAKYGPATNDYFSEKSYSRFLRGEIKSITRKKYQRTFEGLYCHHIDENKFENLSNFDYIKKYRYPFFYHKKERLVYCDLFEHLILHTLIAEETNTEFGLSGYVVFLFPTACEWYIDEKEPKPEWMKICKGRSYLNPRETKILLRSTDEIIEKTPRNYKKRTYSLMDLRKRLNLNMTINEYKDFQSRMKIMKKEMQTNYYKLKHKKRSIMQEMQKDLIIKKENSFYKMYPSFKHYKISINESRQSILNYLFAFKYKDIVKSKKELRSLKRGTSKSELLNELHPLLKEKS
;
A
#
# COMPACT_ATOMS: atom_id res chain seq x y z
N MET A 1 -12.68 4.80 41.15
CA MET A 1 -12.02 5.18 39.88
C MET A 1 -12.33 4.10 38.87
N GLU A 2 -13.37 4.32 38.07
CA GLU A 2 -13.81 3.41 37.02
C GLU A 2 -12.83 3.43 35.85
N VAL A 3 -12.34 2.24 35.47
CA VAL A 3 -11.60 2.04 34.22
C VAL A 3 -12.64 1.71 33.15
N SER A 4 -13.01 2.73 32.37
CA SER A 4 -13.83 2.59 31.17
C SER A 4 -13.06 1.75 30.13
N ARG A 5 -13.41 0.46 30.02
CA ARG A 5 -13.05 -0.37 28.87
C ARG A 5 -14.05 -0.06 27.76
N LYS A 6 -13.56 0.53 26.67
CA LYS A 6 -14.33 0.74 25.43
C LYS A 6 -14.93 -0.59 24.99
N VAL A 7 -16.25 -0.68 25.05
CA VAL A 7 -17.03 -1.67 24.31
C VAL A 7 -16.74 -1.41 22.83
N VAL A 8 -16.06 -2.35 22.19
CA VAL A 8 -15.91 -2.37 20.73
C VAL A 8 -17.31 -2.56 20.17
N GLU A 9 -17.83 -1.56 19.46
CA GLU A 9 -19.07 -1.69 18.70
C GLU A 9 -18.94 -2.90 17.77
N LEU A 10 -19.78 -3.92 17.99
CA LEU A 10 -19.87 -5.10 17.14
C LEU A 10 -20.49 -4.68 15.81
N ASP A 11 -19.66 -4.12 14.94
CA ASP A 11 -19.96 -3.97 13.53
C ASP A 11 -20.15 -5.38 12.92
N ASN A 12 -20.89 -5.47 11.81
CA ASN A 12 -21.34 -6.71 11.16
C ASN A 12 -20.17 -7.51 10.51
N HIS A 13 -19.20 -7.94 11.33
CA HIS A 13 -17.98 -8.66 10.97
C HIS A 13 -18.20 -10.17 11.04
N SER A 14 -17.38 -10.96 10.32
CA SER A 14 -17.44 -12.42 10.46
C SER A 14 -17.13 -12.87 11.89
N ASP A 15 -17.73 -13.98 12.30
CA ASP A 15 -17.48 -14.63 13.60
C ASP A 15 -15.99 -14.88 13.84
N LYS A 16 -15.23 -15.10 12.75
CA LYS A 16 -13.80 -15.35 12.81
C LYS A 16 -13.01 -14.10 13.14
N LEU A 17 -13.32 -12.96 12.50
CA LEU A 17 -12.72 -11.67 12.89
C LEU A 17 -13.08 -11.33 14.34
N ASN A 18 -14.35 -11.50 14.73
CA ASN A 18 -14.78 -11.26 16.11
C ASN A 18 -14.02 -12.16 17.10
N GLY A 19 -13.81 -13.43 16.78
CA GLY A 19 -12.99 -14.34 17.59
C GLY A 19 -11.54 -13.89 17.74
N TYR A 20 -10.94 -13.34 16.68
CA TYR A 20 -9.60 -12.77 16.76
C TYR A 20 -9.54 -11.47 17.56
N LEU A 21 -10.53 -10.58 17.43
CA LEU A 21 -10.60 -9.35 18.22
C LEU A 21 -10.83 -9.64 19.71
N LEU A 22 -11.62 -10.66 20.04
CA LEU A 22 -11.78 -11.15 21.40
C LEU A 22 -10.46 -11.70 21.96
N LEU A 23 -9.74 -12.51 21.18
CA LEU A 23 -8.42 -13.03 21.57
C LEU A 23 -7.41 -11.89 21.81
N LEU A 24 -7.44 -10.85 20.98
CA LEU A 24 -6.58 -9.67 21.12
C LEU A 24 -6.90 -8.83 22.37
N GLY A 25 -8.10 -8.95 22.93
CA GLY A 25 -8.49 -8.29 24.18
C GLY A 25 -8.06 -9.02 25.47
N LEU A 26 -7.43 -10.19 25.36
CA LEU A 26 -6.95 -10.99 26.49
C LEU A 26 -5.52 -10.62 26.87
N THR A 27 -5.11 -10.95 28.11
CA THR A 27 -3.68 -11.04 28.43
C THR A 27 -3.02 -12.19 27.67
N TYR A 28 -1.70 -12.16 27.49
CA TYR A 28 -0.96 -13.24 26.84
C TYR A 28 -1.21 -14.59 27.52
N SER A 29 -1.25 -14.62 28.85
CA SER A 29 -1.51 -15.86 29.60
C SER A 29 -2.93 -16.39 29.36
N GLU A 30 -3.93 -15.53 29.30
CA GLU A 30 -5.32 -15.90 29.00
C GLU A 30 -5.46 -16.39 27.55
N ALA A 31 -4.81 -15.71 26.59
CA ALA A 31 -4.77 -16.13 25.20
C ALA A 31 -4.15 -17.52 25.04
N VAL A 32 -3.05 -17.80 25.73
CA VAL A 32 -2.44 -19.15 25.75
C VAL A 32 -3.40 -20.19 26.32
N LYS A 33 -4.06 -19.91 27.46
CA LYS A 33 -5.05 -20.83 28.04
C LYS A 33 -6.20 -21.11 27.09
N TYR A 34 -6.71 -20.06 26.44
CA TYR A 34 -7.78 -20.18 25.45
C TYR A 34 -7.36 -21.09 24.28
N LEU A 35 -6.16 -20.90 23.72
CA LEU A 35 -5.66 -21.71 22.60
C LEU A 35 -5.35 -23.16 23.01
N LEU A 36 -4.87 -23.39 24.24
CA LEU A 36 -4.70 -24.73 24.79
C LEU A 36 -6.04 -25.45 24.94
N ALA A 37 -7.10 -24.76 25.40
CA ALA A 37 -8.44 -25.31 25.47
C ALA A 37 -9.01 -25.60 24.07
N LYS A 38 -8.74 -24.72 23.10
CA LYS A 38 -9.23 -24.82 21.72
C LYS A 38 -8.58 -25.94 20.91
N TYR A 39 -7.27 -26.15 21.04
CA TYR A 39 -6.51 -27.06 20.18
C TYR A 39 -5.88 -28.24 20.89
N GLY A 40 -5.96 -28.28 22.22
CA GLY A 40 -5.30 -29.27 23.05
C GLY A 40 -3.80 -29.03 23.23
N PRO A 41 -3.17 -29.77 24.16
CA PRO A 41 -1.74 -29.67 24.44
C PRO A 41 -0.88 -30.24 23.29
N ALA A 42 0.39 -29.85 23.24
CA ALA A 42 1.34 -30.49 22.35
C ALA A 42 1.60 -31.95 22.76
N THR A 43 1.75 -32.83 21.77
CA THR A 43 1.95 -34.27 21.99
C THR A 43 3.44 -34.63 22.12
N ASN A 44 4.32 -33.80 21.56
CA ASN A 44 5.76 -34.00 21.50
C ASN A 44 6.49 -32.71 21.83
N ASP A 45 7.69 -32.85 22.40
CA ASP A 45 8.63 -31.72 22.57
C ASP A 45 9.00 -31.13 21.21
N TYR A 46 9.42 -29.86 21.19
CA TYR A 46 9.82 -29.19 19.96
C TYR A 46 11.09 -29.84 19.36
N PHE A 47 12.06 -30.14 20.22
CA PHE A 47 13.34 -30.76 19.87
C PHE A 47 13.55 -32.09 20.59
N SER A 48 14.43 -32.93 20.04
CA SER A 48 14.96 -34.08 20.76
C SER A 48 16.02 -33.64 21.77
N GLU A 49 15.81 -33.95 23.04
CA GLU A 49 16.72 -33.62 24.16
C GLU A 49 18.16 -34.09 23.92
N LYS A 50 18.32 -35.31 23.41
CA LYS A 50 19.63 -35.87 23.06
C LYS A 50 20.32 -35.02 22.00
N SER A 51 19.59 -34.64 20.93
CA SER A 51 20.17 -33.79 19.87
C SER A 51 20.43 -32.36 20.36
N TYR A 52 19.58 -31.83 21.25
CA TYR A 52 19.74 -30.49 21.82
C TYR A 52 21.03 -30.39 22.63
N SER A 53 21.27 -31.38 23.51
CA SER A 53 22.48 -31.45 24.32
C SER A 53 23.75 -31.56 23.45
N ARG A 54 23.71 -32.39 22.41
CA ARG A 54 24.83 -32.54 21.46
C ARG A 54 25.11 -31.25 20.68
N PHE A 55 24.06 -30.55 20.25
CA PHE A 55 24.17 -29.25 19.58
C PHE A 55 24.82 -28.20 20.49
N LEU A 56 24.40 -28.12 21.76
CA LEU A 56 24.99 -27.20 22.74
C LEU A 56 26.46 -27.51 23.08
N ARG A 57 26.92 -28.75 22.86
CA ARG A 57 28.34 -29.15 22.96
C ARG A 57 29.12 -28.97 21.66
N GLY A 58 28.46 -28.53 20.58
CA GLY A 58 29.10 -28.33 19.27
C GLY A 58 29.33 -29.61 18.46
N GLU A 59 28.79 -30.75 18.89
CA GLU A 59 28.98 -32.04 18.20
C GLU A 59 28.20 -32.14 16.89
N ILE A 60 27.10 -31.39 16.76
CA ILE A 60 26.24 -31.36 15.57
C ILE A 60 25.87 -29.92 15.21
N LYS A 61 25.61 -29.68 13.92
CA LYS A 61 25.27 -28.35 13.39
C LYS A 61 23.78 -28.00 13.46
N SER A 62 22.92 -28.98 13.74
CA SER A 62 21.46 -28.80 13.78
C SER A 62 20.82 -29.66 14.85
N ILE A 63 19.69 -29.20 15.39
CA ILE A 63 18.90 -29.93 16.39
C ILE A 63 17.80 -30.72 15.68
N THR A 64 17.61 -31.98 16.07
CA THR A 64 16.54 -32.82 15.54
C THR A 64 15.20 -32.38 16.12
N ARG A 65 14.23 -32.09 15.25
CA ARG A 65 12.83 -31.81 15.64
C ARG A 65 12.07 -33.11 15.88
N LYS A 66 11.18 -33.16 16.87
CA LYS A 66 10.23 -34.27 17.01
C LYS A 66 8.97 -34.04 16.16
N LYS A 67 8.04 -35.00 16.19
CA LYS A 67 6.75 -34.95 15.48
C LYS A 67 5.72 -34.05 16.19
N TYR A 68 6.07 -32.78 16.43
CA TYR A 68 5.16 -31.78 17.01
C TYR A 68 4.36 -31.01 15.94
N GLN A 69 4.68 -31.19 14.65
CA GLN A 69 4.10 -30.37 13.58
C GLN A 69 2.62 -30.72 13.34
N ARG A 70 1.76 -29.70 13.32
CA ARG A 70 0.34 -29.77 12.93
C ARG A 70 0.00 -28.85 11.76
N THR A 71 0.99 -28.59 10.90
CA THR A 71 0.82 -27.74 9.72
C THR A 71 -0.14 -28.35 8.69
N PHE A 72 -0.33 -29.67 8.70
CA PHE A 72 -1.37 -30.35 7.91
C PHE A 72 -2.79 -29.98 8.34
N GLU A 73 -2.96 -29.45 9.55
CA GLU A 73 -4.22 -28.88 10.04
C GLU A 73 -4.27 -27.35 9.84
N GLY A 74 -3.20 -26.75 9.34
CA GLY A 74 -3.02 -25.30 9.23
C GLY A 74 -2.55 -24.63 10.52
N LEU A 75 -2.04 -25.39 11.49
CA LEU A 75 -1.59 -24.89 12.79
C LEU A 75 -0.06 -24.75 12.87
N TYR A 76 0.39 -23.63 13.43
CA TYR A 76 1.73 -23.36 13.89
C TYR A 76 1.90 -23.79 15.34
N CYS A 77 3.13 -24.12 15.72
CA CYS A 77 3.53 -24.33 17.11
C CYS A 77 4.25 -23.10 17.62
N HIS A 78 3.77 -22.53 18.71
CA HIS A 78 4.34 -21.37 19.39
C HIS A 78 4.91 -21.79 20.75
N HIS A 79 6.05 -21.22 21.14
CA HIS A 79 6.64 -21.44 22.47
C HIS A 79 6.04 -20.45 23.47
N ILE A 80 5.45 -20.95 24.54
CA ILE A 80 4.77 -20.13 25.58
C ILE A 80 5.76 -19.19 26.29
N ASP A 81 7.05 -19.52 26.33
CA ASP A 81 8.09 -18.72 26.99
C ASP A 81 8.73 -17.66 26.09
N GLU A 82 8.20 -17.41 24.88
CA GLU A 82 8.68 -16.30 24.04
C GLU A 82 8.36 -14.92 24.64
N ASN A 83 7.59 -14.86 25.73
CA ASN A 83 7.45 -13.65 26.55
C ASN A 83 8.64 -13.40 27.50
N LYS A 84 9.58 -14.33 27.61
CA LYS A 84 10.78 -14.23 28.46
C LYS A 84 12.08 -14.29 27.68
N PHE A 85 12.06 -14.90 26.50
CA PHE A 85 13.25 -15.17 25.69
C PHE A 85 13.00 -14.86 24.23
N GLU A 86 14.03 -14.34 23.57
CA GLU A 86 13.96 -14.07 22.14
C GLU A 86 14.29 -15.34 21.33
N ASN A 87 13.43 -15.65 20.35
CA ASN A 87 13.71 -16.58 19.26
C ASN A 87 14.08 -18.01 19.71
N LEU A 88 13.27 -18.60 20.60
CA LEU A 88 13.52 -19.93 21.20
C LEU A 88 13.70 -21.05 20.16
N SER A 89 13.17 -20.92 18.94
CA SER A 89 13.34 -21.92 17.88
C SER A 89 14.59 -21.73 17.01
N ASN A 90 15.30 -20.62 17.14
CA ASN A 90 16.44 -20.26 16.28
C ASN A 90 17.77 -20.81 16.82
N PHE A 91 18.52 -21.51 15.97
CA PHE A 91 19.75 -22.20 16.37
C PHE A 91 20.87 -21.25 16.83
N ASP A 92 20.98 -20.06 16.24
CA ASP A 92 21.99 -19.07 16.62
C ASP A 92 21.71 -18.51 18.03
N TYR A 93 20.43 -18.24 18.32
CA TYR A 93 20.00 -17.78 19.64
C TYR A 93 20.18 -18.88 20.70
N ILE A 94 19.78 -20.12 20.39
CA ILE A 94 19.99 -21.26 21.29
C ILE A 94 21.48 -21.44 21.59
N LYS A 95 22.36 -21.35 20.58
CA LYS A 95 23.80 -21.50 20.78
C LYS A 95 24.38 -20.36 21.63
N LYS A 96 23.93 -19.13 21.39
CA LYS A 96 24.41 -17.93 22.09
C LYS A 96 23.96 -17.89 23.56
N TYR A 97 22.67 -18.09 23.81
CA TYR A 97 22.06 -17.91 25.13
C TYR A 97 21.90 -19.21 25.92
N ARG A 98 22.14 -20.36 25.28
CA ARG A 98 22.12 -21.70 25.89
C ARG A 98 20.87 -21.97 26.71
N TYR A 99 19.70 -21.67 26.11
CA TYR A 99 18.42 -21.84 26.77
C TYR A 99 18.25 -23.27 27.32
N PRO A 100 17.71 -23.45 28.53
CA PRO A 100 17.39 -24.77 29.06
C PRO A 100 16.43 -25.55 28.16
N PHE A 101 16.68 -26.86 27.99
CA PHE A 101 15.80 -27.74 27.19
C PHE A 101 14.36 -27.76 27.70
N PHE A 102 14.14 -27.47 28.99
CA PHE A 102 12.82 -27.35 29.60
C PHE A 102 11.85 -26.46 28.80
N TYR A 103 12.33 -25.37 28.19
CA TYR A 103 11.49 -24.46 27.39
C TYR A 103 11.02 -25.04 26.06
N HIS A 104 11.55 -26.20 25.65
CA HIS A 104 11.15 -26.92 24.45
C HIS A 104 10.24 -28.11 24.73
N LYS A 105 9.91 -28.38 26.00
CA LYS A 105 9.00 -29.47 26.38
C LYS A 105 7.59 -29.19 25.89
N LYS A 106 6.85 -30.26 25.59
CA LYS A 106 5.47 -30.17 25.08
C LYS A 106 4.52 -29.32 25.94
N GLU A 107 4.71 -29.29 27.26
CA GLU A 107 3.91 -28.48 28.18
C GLU A 107 4.20 -26.97 28.08
N ARG A 108 5.25 -26.59 27.34
CA ARG A 108 5.66 -25.20 27.07
C ARG A 108 5.30 -24.76 25.65
N LEU A 109 4.46 -25.53 24.94
CA LEU A 109 4.07 -25.29 23.56
C LEU A 109 2.55 -25.13 23.44
N VAL A 110 2.12 -24.27 22.52
CA VAL A 110 0.71 -24.06 22.18
C VAL A 110 0.54 -24.00 20.67
N TYR A 111 -0.59 -24.49 20.15
CA TYR A 111 -0.92 -24.39 18.74
C TYR A 111 -1.73 -23.13 18.44
N CYS A 112 -1.54 -22.57 17.25
CA CYS A 112 -2.24 -21.38 16.79
C CYS A 112 -2.27 -21.35 15.25
N ASP A 113 -3.28 -20.73 14.66
CA ASP A 113 -3.23 -20.34 13.25
C ASP A 113 -2.37 -19.07 13.04
N LEU A 114 -2.28 -18.56 11.80
CA LEU A 114 -1.43 -17.40 11.49
C LEU A 114 -1.82 -16.14 12.27
N PHE A 115 -3.12 -15.82 12.36
CA PHE A 115 -3.60 -14.60 13.02
C PHE A 115 -3.56 -14.75 14.54
N GLU A 116 -3.86 -15.93 15.07
CA GLU A 116 -3.67 -16.23 16.50
C GLU A 116 -2.19 -16.09 16.87
N HIS A 117 -1.27 -16.59 16.04
CA HIS A 117 0.17 -16.43 16.27
C HIS A 117 0.58 -14.95 16.23
N LEU A 118 0.07 -14.19 15.25
CA LEU A 118 0.29 -12.75 15.16
C LEU A 118 -0.17 -12.03 16.42
N ILE A 119 -1.37 -12.36 16.92
CA ILE A 119 -1.95 -11.82 18.15
C ILE A 119 -1.09 -12.18 19.38
N LEU A 120 -0.64 -13.43 19.50
CA LEU A 120 0.26 -13.83 20.59
C LEU A 120 1.53 -12.96 20.62
N HIS A 121 2.14 -12.71 19.46
CA HIS A 121 3.31 -11.82 19.37
C HIS A 121 2.97 -10.35 19.67
N THR A 122 1.76 -9.89 19.33
CA THR A 122 1.28 -8.56 19.72
C THR A 122 1.15 -8.43 21.23
N LEU A 123 0.50 -9.38 21.89
CA LEU A 123 0.30 -9.39 23.34
C LEU A 123 1.64 -9.49 24.10
N ILE A 124 2.57 -10.33 23.64
CA ILE A 124 3.93 -10.38 24.20
C ILE A 124 4.60 -9.01 24.09
N ALA A 125 4.53 -8.38 22.92
CA ALA A 125 5.17 -7.10 22.70
C ALA A 125 4.54 -5.98 23.54
N GLU A 126 3.24 -6.02 23.78
CA GLU A 126 2.55 -5.11 24.70
C GLU A 126 3.05 -5.30 26.15
N GLU A 127 2.94 -6.52 26.68
CA GLU A 127 3.28 -6.81 28.08
C GLU A 127 4.77 -6.63 28.40
N THR A 128 5.64 -6.83 27.41
CA THR A 128 7.10 -6.75 27.58
C THR A 128 7.68 -5.41 27.11
N ASN A 129 6.84 -4.41 26.82
CA ASN A 129 7.27 -3.12 26.28
C ASN A 129 8.21 -3.28 25.05
N THR A 130 7.86 -4.21 24.16
CA THR A 130 8.57 -4.60 22.93
C THR A 130 9.95 -5.20 23.12
N GLU A 131 10.29 -5.63 24.34
CA GLU A 131 11.50 -6.41 24.54
C GLU A 131 11.45 -7.71 23.75
N PHE A 132 10.31 -8.40 23.82
CA PHE A 132 10.02 -9.63 23.10
C PHE A 132 8.81 -9.46 22.17
N GLY A 133 8.48 -10.50 21.40
CA GLY A 133 7.30 -10.52 20.51
C GLY A 133 7.47 -9.72 19.21
N LEU A 134 8.00 -8.50 19.27
CA LEU A 134 8.05 -7.55 18.16
C LEU A 134 8.80 -8.08 16.92
N SER A 135 9.90 -8.81 17.11
CA SER A 135 10.66 -9.39 16.00
C SER A 135 9.83 -10.42 15.22
N GLY A 136 9.12 -11.32 15.93
CA GLY A 136 8.20 -12.28 15.32
C GLY A 136 7.06 -11.60 14.55
N TYR A 137 6.46 -10.58 15.17
CA TYR A 137 5.41 -9.77 14.57
C TYR A 137 5.88 -9.11 13.26
N VAL A 138 6.94 -8.30 13.30
CA VAL A 138 7.36 -7.45 12.16
C VAL A 138 8.07 -8.23 11.07
N VAL A 139 8.93 -9.19 11.42
CA VAL A 139 9.77 -9.89 10.44
C VAL A 139 8.99 -10.99 9.72
N PHE A 140 8.08 -11.67 10.43
CA PHE A 140 7.45 -12.87 9.89
C PHE A 140 5.94 -12.71 9.75
N LEU A 141 5.23 -12.41 10.82
CA LEU A 141 3.77 -12.62 10.87
C LEU A 141 2.99 -11.53 10.15
N PHE A 142 3.21 -10.27 10.51
CA PHE A 142 2.51 -9.13 9.91
C PHE A 142 2.67 -9.10 8.39
N PRO A 143 3.89 -9.20 7.82
CA PRO A 143 4.01 -9.06 6.39
C PRO A 143 3.61 -10.34 5.65
N THR A 144 3.59 -11.52 6.30
CA THR A 144 2.97 -12.72 5.73
C THR A 144 1.46 -12.56 5.62
N ALA A 145 0.81 -12.01 6.65
CA ALA A 145 -0.62 -11.68 6.59
C ALA A 145 -0.94 -10.68 5.47
N CYS A 146 -0.11 -9.64 5.31
CA CYS A 146 -0.23 -8.71 4.18
C CYS A 146 -0.08 -9.43 2.83
N GLU A 147 0.98 -10.21 2.65
CA GLU A 147 1.22 -10.93 1.39
C GLU A 147 0.06 -11.88 1.05
N TRP A 148 -0.45 -12.62 2.03
CA TRP A 148 -1.46 -13.64 1.79
C TRP A 148 -2.86 -13.08 1.57
N TYR A 149 -3.27 -12.06 2.33
CA TYR A 149 -4.67 -11.62 2.37
C TYR A 149 -4.90 -10.19 1.88
N ILE A 150 -3.87 -9.35 1.80
CA ILE A 150 -3.99 -7.99 1.25
C ILE A 150 -3.49 -7.93 -0.18
N ASP A 151 -2.33 -8.51 -0.44
CA ASP A 151 -1.77 -8.65 -1.79
C ASP A 151 -2.33 -9.88 -2.53
N GLU A 152 -3.11 -10.71 -1.82
CA GLU A 152 -3.75 -11.92 -2.34
C GLU A 152 -2.77 -12.91 -2.99
N LYS A 153 -1.52 -12.95 -2.53
CA LYS A 153 -0.50 -13.86 -3.05
C LYS A 153 -0.70 -15.27 -2.50
N GLU A 154 -0.63 -16.24 -3.38
CA GLU A 154 -0.64 -17.66 -2.99
C GLU A 154 0.74 -18.12 -2.55
N PRO A 155 0.88 -18.74 -1.36
CA PRO A 155 2.13 -19.35 -0.96
C PRO A 155 2.42 -20.59 -1.82
N LYS A 156 3.70 -20.78 -2.16
CA LYS A 156 4.14 -21.93 -2.97
C LYS A 156 4.05 -23.26 -2.21
N PRO A 157 4.53 -23.39 -0.95
CA PRO A 157 4.50 -24.67 -0.24
C PRO A 157 3.08 -25.08 0.14
N GLU A 158 2.75 -26.35 -0.04
CA GLU A 158 1.38 -26.85 0.19
C GLU A 158 0.91 -26.65 1.63
N TRP A 159 1.77 -26.93 2.60
CA TRP A 159 1.45 -26.72 4.01
C TRP A 159 1.12 -25.25 4.34
N MET A 160 1.73 -24.29 3.63
CA MET A 160 1.40 -22.87 3.80
C MET A 160 0.04 -22.52 3.23
N LYS A 161 -0.39 -23.17 2.13
CA LYS A 161 -1.74 -23.00 1.58
C LYS A 161 -2.79 -23.49 2.57
N ILE A 162 -2.52 -24.60 3.26
CA ILE A 162 -3.40 -25.10 4.34
C ILE A 162 -3.47 -24.09 5.48
N CYS A 163 -2.33 -23.56 5.94
CA CYS A 163 -2.30 -22.50 6.96
C CYS A 163 -3.07 -21.23 6.52
N LYS A 164 -2.93 -20.83 5.24
CA LYS A 164 -3.67 -19.71 4.64
C LYS A 164 -5.18 -19.98 4.61
N GLY A 165 -5.59 -21.16 4.18
CA GLY A 165 -7.00 -21.56 4.20
C GLY A 165 -7.58 -21.55 5.62
N ARG A 166 -6.85 -22.12 6.58
CA ARG A 166 -7.27 -22.18 7.99
C ARG A 166 -7.46 -20.80 8.59
N SER A 167 -6.55 -19.87 8.35
CA SER A 167 -6.58 -18.52 8.94
C SER A 167 -7.31 -17.48 8.07
N TYR A 168 -8.00 -17.90 7.01
CA TYR A 168 -8.61 -16.97 6.06
C TYR A 168 -9.49 -15.89 6.70
N LEU A 169 -9.20 -14.65 6.34
CA LEU A 169 -10.03 -13.45 6.48
C LEU A 169 -10.05 -12.75 5.12
N ASN A 170 -11.12 -12.03 4.80
CA ASN A 170 -11.11 -11.22 3.59
C ASN A 170 -10.17 -9.99 3.74
N PRO A 171 -9.79 -9.30 2.66
CA PRO A 171 -8.84 -8.19 2.73
C PRO A 171 -9.29 -7.02 3.62
N ARG A 172 -10.59 -6.77 3.76
CA ARG A 172 -11.12 -5.70 4.63
C ARG A 172 -10.97 -6.09 6.11
N GLU A 173 -11.39 -7.30 6.46
CA GLU A 173 -11.28 -7.84 7.82
C GLU A 173 -9.82 -7.95 8.26
N THR A 174 -8.94 -8.39 7.35
CA THR A 174 -7.50 -8.44 7.61
C THR A 174 -6.97 -7.06 7.95
N LYS A 175 -7.35 -6.00 7.22
CA LYS A 175 -6.91 -4.63 7.54
C LYS A 175 -7.39 -4.18 8.91
N ILE A 176 -8.61 -4.53 9.30
CA ILE A 176 -9.17 -4.20 10.62
C ILE A 176 -8.34 -4.86 11.72
N LEU A 177 -8.08 -6.16 11.59
CA LEU A 177 -7.27 -6.89 12.57
C LEU A 177 -5.84 -6.35 12.65
N LEU A 178 -5.17 -6.18 11.50
CA LEU A 178 -3.79 -5.68 11.45
C LEU A 178 -3.67 -4.25 12.01
N ARG A 179 -4.67 -3.39 11.76
CA ARG A 179 -4.72 -2.06 12.37
C ARG A 179 -4.89 -2.14 13.88
N SER A 180 -5.76 -3.03 14.36
CA SER A 180 -6.00 -3.22 15.80
C SER A 180 -4.72 -3.68 16.51
N THR A 181 -3.94 -4.58 15.88
CA THR A 181 -2.67 -5.02 16.44
C THR A 181 -1.59 -3.94 16.37
N ASP A 182 -1.50 -3.18 15.27
CA ASP A 182 -0.57 -2.05 15.15
C ASP A 182 -0.88 -0.96 16.20
N GLU A 183 -2.15 -0.64 16.45
CA GLU A 183 -2.54 0.37 17.45
C GLU A 183 -2.10 0.00 18.88
N ILE A 184 -2.01 -1.30 19.20
CA ILE A 184 -1.46 -1.78 20.47
C ILE A 184 0.06 -1.57 20.49
N ILE A 185 0.75 -1.99 19.43
CA ILE A 185 2.21 -1.88 19.34
C ILE A 185 2.66 -0.41 19.34
N GLU A 186 1.96 0.48 18.64
CA GLU A 186 2.32 1.91 18.55
C GLU A 186 2.24 2.64 19.89
N LYS A 187 1.42 2.16 20.84
CA LYS A 187 1.32 2.73 22.20
C LYS A 187 2.50 2.35 23.10
N THR A 188 3.32 1.37 22.69
CA THR A 188 4.43 0.90 23.52
C THR A 188 5.62 1.89 23.50
N PRO A 189 6.28 2.13 24.65
CA PRO A 189 7.21 3.25 24.84
C PRO A 189 8.60 3.13 24.17
N ARG A 190 8.89 2.09 23.38
CA ARG A 190 10.20 1.92 22.69
C ARG A 190 10.04 2.15 21.18
N ASN A 191 10.98 2.91 20.59
CA ASN A 191 11.07 3.35 19.18
C ASN A 191 10.64 2.32 18.10
N TYR A 192 9.33 2.08 18.00
CA TYR A 192 8.71 1.12 17.08
C TYR A 192 9.15 1.39 15.63
N LYS A 193 9.08 2.66 15.20
CA LYS A 193 9.43 3.09 13.84
C LYS A 193 10.88 2.78 13.45
N LYS A 194 11.88 2.98 14.33
CA LYS A 194 13.29 2.67 13.97
C LYS A 194 13.54 1.17 13.89
N ARG A 195 12.93 0.38 14.77
CA ARG A 195 13.13 -1.08 14.82
C ARG A 195 12.38 -1.78 13.68
N THR A 196 11.20 -1.30 13.30
CA THR A 196 10.43 -1.86 12.18
C THR A 196 11.11 -1.69 10.83
N TYR A 197 11.67 -0.51 10.54
CA TYR A 197 12.46 -0.29 9.32
C TYR A 197 13.64 -1.27 9.23
N SER A 198 14.40 -1.42 10.33
CA SER A 198 15.52 -2.37 10.39
C SER A 198 15.08 -3.83 10.23
N LEU A 199 13.91 -4.21 10.75
CA LEU A 199 13.38 -5.57 10.70
C LEU A 199 12.74 -5.91 9.35
N MET A 200 12.06 -4.95 8.69
CA MET A 200 11.58 -5.11 7.32
C MET A 200 12.73 -5.22 6.32
N ASP A 201 13.80 -4.47 6.52
CA ASP A 201 15.03 -4.59 5.74
C ASP A 201 15.70 -5.95 5.95
N LEU A 202 15.72 -6.45 7.20
CA LEU A 202 16.17 -7.81 7.51
C LEU A 202 15.33 -8.87 6.80
N ARG A 203 13.99 -8.74 6.79
CA ARG A 203 13.10 -9.66 6.07
C ARG A 203 13.38 -9.66 4.57
N LYS A 204 13.51 -8.48 3.95
CA LYS A 204 13.85 -8.36 2.52
C LYS A 204 15.19 -9.03 2.22
N ARG A 205 16.19 -8.83 3.07
CA ARG A 205 17.49 -9.49 2.95
C ARG A 205 17.38 -11.01 3.03
N LEU A 206 16.64 -11.53 4.03
CA LEU A 206 16.43 -12.97 4.22
C LEU A 206 15.65 -13.60 3.07
N ASN A 207 14.58 -12.95 2.59
CA ASN A 207 13.80 -13.41 1.44
C ASN A 207 14.62 -13.46 0.13
N LEU A 208 15.63 -12.59 0.01
CA LEU A 208 16.54 -12.56 -1.12
C LEU A 208 17.77 -13.47 -0.94
N ASN A 209 17.87 -14.19 0.19
CA ASN A 209 19.04 -14.99 0.59
C ASN A 209 20.37 -14.21 0.49
N MET A 210 20.35 -12.91 0.79
CA MET A 210 21.53 -12.05 0.66
C MET A 210 22.30 -11.92 1.98
N THR A 211 23.63 -11.84 1.89
CA THR A 211 24.49 -11.38 2.98
C THR A 211 24.24 -9.90 3.28
N ILE A 212 24.75 -9.42 4.43
CA ILE A 212 24.58 -8.01 4.84
C ILE A 212 25.23 -7.06 3.82
N ASN A 213 26.40 -7.43 3.28
CA ASN A 213 27.11 -6.59 2.32
C ASN A 213 26.40 -6.55 0.96
N GLU A 214 25.94 -7.70 0.45
CA GLU A 214 25.14 -7.76 -0.79
C GLU A 214 23.85 -6.96 -0.68
N TYR A 215 23.21 -6.97 0.50
CA TYR A 215 22.00 -6.20 0.73
C TYR A 215 22.24 -4.69 0.75
N LYS A 216 23.35 -4.23 1.33
CA LYS A 216 23.75 -2.81 1.27
C LYS A 216 23.99 -2.35 -0.16
N ASP A 217 24.64 -3.19 -0.97
CA ASP A 217 24.85 -2.93 -2.39
C ASP A 217 23.53 -2.94 -3.17
N PHE A 218 22.62 -3.87 -2.86
CA PHE A 218 21.29 -3.92 -3.43
C PHE A 218 20.49 -2.65 -3.11
N GLN A 219 20.49 -2.20 -1.85
CA GLN A 219 19.82 -0.96 -1.44
C GLN A 219 20.40 0.26 -2.17
N SER A 220 21.73 0.32 -2.32
CA SER A 220 22.41 1.39 -3.05
C SER A 220 22.02 1.41 -4.53
N ARG A 221 22.01 0.25 -5.19
CA ARG A 221 21.54 0.09 -6.58
C ARG A 221 20.07 0.49 -6.75
N MET A 222 19.20 0.04 -5.85
CA MET A 222 17.78 0.42 -5.88
C MET A 222 17.57 1.93 -5.71
N LYS A 223 18.38 2.60 -4.88
CA LYS A 223 18.32 4.06 -4.70
C LYS A 223 18.72 4.80 -5.98
N ILE A 224 19.76 4.33 -6.67
CA ILE A 224 20.19 4.86 -7.97
C ILE A 224 19.08 4.66 -9.00
N MET A 225 18.59 3.42 -9.16
CA MET A 225 17.55 3.08 -10.12
C MET A 225 16.26 3.89 -9.91
N LYS A 226 15.85 4.12 -8.65
CA LYS A 226 14.67 4.94 -8.33
C LYS A 226 14.86 6.41 -8.74
N LYS A 227 16.07 6.95 -8.56
CA LYS A 227 16.43 8.32 -8.98
C LYS A 227 16.44 8.44 -10.51
N GLU A 228 16.95 7.42 -11.20
CA GLU A 228 16.96 7.36 -12.67
C GLU A 228 15.54 7.26 -13.23
N MET A 229 14.70 6.36 -12.69
CA MET A 229 13.30 6.24 -13.07
C MET A 229 12.55 7.56 -12.90
N GLN A 230 12.74 8.24 -11.77
CA GLN A 230 12.10 9.52 -11.50
C GLN A 230 12.55 10.58 -12.52
N THR A 231 13.84 10.62 -12.84
CA THR A 231 14.39 11.52 -13.85
C THR A 231 13.80 11.23 -15.24
N ASN A 232 13.71 9.96 -15.62
CA ASN A 232 13.14 9.55 -16.90
C ASN A 232 11.64 9.87 -16.99
N TYR A 233 10.89 9.67 -15.92
CA TYR A 233 9.48 10.07 -15.85
C TYR A 233 9.31 11.56 -16.10
N TYR A 234 10.11 12.42 -15.45
CA TYR A 234 10.05 13.86 -15.70
C TYR A 234 10.44 14.23 -17.13
N LYS A 235 11.51 13.63 -17.68
CA LYS A 235 11.90 13.84 -19.09
C LYS A 235 10.78 13.48 -20.06
N LEU A 236 10.13 12.32 -19.87
CA LEU A 236 9.00 11.88 -20.69
C LEU A 236 7.80 12.82 -20.56
N LYS A 237 7.49 13.27 -19.34
CA LYS A 237 6.40 14.23 -19.07
C LYS A 237 6.66 15.58 -19.77
N HIS A 238 7.90 16.07 -19.72
CA HIS A 238 8.30 17.28 -20.42
C HIS A 238 8.22 17.11 -21.94
N LYS A 239 8.77 16.03 -22.50
CA LYS A 239 8.69 15.72 -23.93
C LYS A 239 7.24 15.65 -24.43
N LYS A 240 6.35 14.98 -23.67
CA LYS A 240 4.92 14.91 -23.99
C LYS A 240 4.27 16.29 -24.01
N ARG A 241 4.60 17.18 -23.08
CA ARG A 241 4.10 18.57 -23.08
C ARG A 241 4.57 19.35 -24.30
N SER A 242 5.84 19.25 -24.66
CA SER A 242 6.39 19.91 -25.86
C SER A 242 5.68 19.46 -27.13
N ILE A 243 5.49 18.15 -27.30
CA ILE A 243 4.76 17.59 -28.45
C ILE A 243 3.32 18.12 -28.50
N MET A 244 2.61 18.15 -27.37
CA MET A 244 1.24 18.69 -27.34
C MET A 244 1.19 20.19 -27.70
N GLN A 245 2.17 20.98 -27.27
CA GLN A 245 2.25 22.40 -27.62
C GLN A 245 2.51 22.61 -29.12
N GLU A 246 3.37 21.80 -29.71
CA GLU A 246 3.66 21.82 -31.14
C GLU A 246 2.42 21.44 -31.95
N MET A 247 1.74 20.35 -31.58
CA MET A 247 0.47 19.96 -32.19
C MET A 247 -0.60 21.06 -32.07
N GLN A 248 -0.68 21.77 -30.94
CA GLN A 248 -1.61 22.89 -30.77
C GLN A 248 -1.27 24.06 -31.70
N LYS A 249 0.01 24.41 -31.86
CA LYS A 249 0.45 25.43 -32.81
C LYS A 249 0.06 25.06 -34.24
N ASP A 250 0.32 23.83 -34.64
CA ASP A 250 -0.05 23.34 -35.98
C ASP A 250 -1.56 23.39 -36.22
N LEU A 251 -2.37 23.05 -35.21
CA LEU A 251 -3.82 23.16 -35.28
C LEU A 251 -4.30 24.61 -35.42
N ILE A 252 -3.67 25.55 -34.72
CA ILE A 252 -3.97 26.98 -34.84
C ILE A 252 -3.65 27.46 -36.25
N ILE A 253 -2.46 27.13 -36.78
CA ILE A 253 -2.03 27.50 -38.13
C ILE A 253 -2.99 26.91 -39.18
N LYS A 254 -3.37 25.64 -39.04
CA LYS A 254 -4.34 24.99 -39.94
C LYS A 254 -5.70 25.68 -39.91
N LYS A 255 -6.21 26.04 -38.72
CA LYS A 255 -7.48 26.76 -38.56
C LYS A 255 -7.42 28.16 -39.18
N GLU A 256 -6.33 28.88 -38.96
CA GLU A 256 -6.12 30.21 -39.50
C GLU A 256 -6.04 30.19 -41.03
N ASN A 257 -5.28 29.25 -41.60
CA ASN A 257 -5.21 29.06 -43.05
C ASN A 257 -6.58 28.70 -43.66
N SER A 258 -7.34 27.83 -43.01
CA SER A 258 -8.70 27.49 -43.43
C SER A 258 -9.65 28.69 -43.37
N PHE A 259 -9.51 29.54 -42.35
CA PHE A 259 -10.31 30.75 -42.18
C PHE A 259 -10.05 31.76 -43.30
N TYR A 260 -8.79 32.05 -43.63
CA TYR A 260 -8.48 32.96 -44.74
C TYR A 260 -8.77 32.36 -46.11
N LYS A 261 -8.78 31.03 -46.27
CA LYS A 261 -9.27 30.38 -47.49
C LYS A 261 -10.78 30.61 -47.68
N MET A 262 -11.55 30.59 -46.60
CA MET A 262 -13.00 30.84 -46.62
C MET A 262 -13.34 32.33 -46.77
N TYR A 263 -12.54 33.21 -46.16
CA TYR A 263 -12.73 34.65 -46.20
C TYR A 263 -11.46 35.41 -46.63
N PRO A 264 -11.08 35.37 -47.93
CA PRO A 264 -9.80 35.94 -48.38
C PRO A 264 -9.60 37.43 -48.07
N SER A 265 -10.65 38.24 -48.21
CA SER A 265 -10.59 39.69 -47.96
C SER A 265 -10.22 40.02 -46.52
N PHE A 266 -10.53 39.16 -45.54
CA PHE A 266 -10.22 39.39 -44.13
C PHE A 266 -8.72 39.44 -43.84
N LYS A 267 -7.88 38.82 -44.68
CA LYS A 267 -6.41 38.90 -44.57
C LYS A 267 -5.91 40.32 -44.79
N HIS A 268 -6.48 41.06 -45.75
CA HIS A 268 -6.10 42.45 -46.04
C HIS A 268 -6.51 43.41 -44.92
N TYR A 269 -7.67 43.17 -44.32
CA TYR A 269 -8.19 43.97 -43.21
C TYR A 269 -7.71 43.52 -41.82
N LYS A 270 -6.78 42.56 -41.75
CA LYS A 270 -6.24 41.98 -40.50
C LYS A 270 -7.32 41.46 -39.54
N ILE A 271 -8.43 40.96 -40.08
CA ILE A 271 -9.52 40.35 -39.31
C ILE A 271 -9.16 38.89 -39.06
N SER A 272 -8.96 38.51 -37.80
CA SER A 272 -8.52 37.16 -37.40
C SER A 272 -9.67 36.19 -37.07
N ILE A 273 -9.39 34.88 -37.10
CA ILE A 273 -10.36 33.85 -36.67
C ILE A 273 -10.81 34.04 -35.20
N ASN A 274 -9.93 34.59 -34.36
CA ASN A 274 -10.16 34.82 -32.94
C ASN A 274 -10.91 36.13 -32.67
N GLU A 275 -11.30 36.90 -33.69
CA GLU A 275 -12.06 38.13 -33.51
C GLU A 275 -13.32 37.88 -32.68
N SER A 276 -13.52 38.73 -31.67
CA SER A 276 -14.72 38.65 -30.86
C SER A 276 -15.94 38.95 -31.73
N ARG A 277 -17.07 38.33 -31.41
CA ARG A 277 -18.37 38.67 -32.00
C ARG A 277 -18.62 40.19 -31.99
N GLN A 278 -18.18 40.84 -30.90
CA GLN A 278 -18.35 42.26 -30.72
C GLN A 278 -17.52 43.09 -31.71
N SER A 279 -16.31 42.65 -32.01
CA SER A 279 -15.44 43.26 -33.01
C SER A 279 -16.06 43.18 -34.40
N ILE A 280 -16.58 42.00 -34.77
CA ILE A 280 -17.26 41.77 -36.05
C ILE A 280 -18.49 42.69 -36.21
N LEU A 281 -19.30 42.84 -35.15
CA LEU A 281 -20.43 43.77 -35.15
C LEU A 281 -19.99 45.23 -35.28
N ASN A 282 -18.83 45.62 -34.75
CA ASN A 282 -18.30 46.96 -34.93
C ASN A 282 -17.88 47.21 -36.39
N TYR A 283 -17.29 46.22 -37.06
CA TYR A 283 -17.01 46.28 -38.49
C TYR A 283 -18.31 46.42 -39.29
N LEU A 284 -19.31 45.57 -39.04
CA LEU A 284 -20.62 45.66 -39.71
C LEU A 284 -21.29 47.03 -39.47
N PHE A 285 -21.19 47.57 -38.25
CA PHE A 285 -21.66 48.92 -37.97
C PHE A 285 -20.98 49.95 -38.87
N ALA A 286 -19.64 49.94 -38.93
CA ALA A 286 -18.88 50.89 -39.72
C ALA A 286 -19.13 50.77 -41.24
N PHE A 287 -19.32 49.56 -41.75
CA PHE A 287 -19.39 49.29 -43.18
C PHE A 287 -20.79 49.28 -43.79
N LYS A 288 -21.84 49.00 -43.00
CA LYS A 288 -23.22 48.82 -43.51
C LYS A 288 -24.29 49.53 -42.68
N TYR A 289 -24.14 49.58 -41.37
CA TYR A 289 -25.25 49.95 -40.47
C TYR A 289 -25.13 51.34 -39.84
N LYS A 290 -24.04 52.08 -40.08
CA LYS A 290 -23.76 53.39 -39.45
C LYS A 290 -24.88 54.41 -39.68
N ASP A 291 -25.48 54.39 -40.87
CA ASP A 291 -26.53 55.32 -41.28
C ASP A 291 -27.95 54.73 -41.09
N ILE A 292 -28.04 53.47 -40.65
CA ILE A 292 -29.31 52.73 -40.50
C ILE A 292 -29.75 52.65 -39.04
N VAL A 293 -28.81 52.50 -38.11
CA VAL A 293 -29.07 52.35 -36.67
C VAL A 293 -28.33 53.41 -35.88
N LYS A 294 -28.99 53.94 -34.84
CA LYS A 294 -28.55 55.11 -34.07
C LYS A 294 -27.28 54.85 -33.28
N SER A 295 -26.99 53.58 -32.95
CA SER A 295 -25.78 53.25 -32.20
C SER A 295 -25.32 51.80 -32.37
N LYS A 296 -24.04 51.55 -32.04
CA LYS A 296 -23.48 50.19 -31.92
C LYS A 296 -24.26 49.33 -30.91
N LYS A 297 -24.85 49.93 -29.87
CA LYS A 297 -25.63 49.23 -28.84
C LYS A 297 -26.96 48.70 -29.39
N GLU A 298 -27.57 49.46 -30.28
CA GLU A 298 -28.78 49.07 -31.00
C GLU A 298 -28.52 47.90 -31.95
N LEU A 299 -27.44 47.98 -32.76
CA LEU A 299 -27.05 46.87 -33.65
C LEU A 299 -26.78 45.56 -32.89
N ARG A 300 -26.13 45.64 -31.72
CA ARG A 300 -25.90 44.47 -30.84
C ARG A 300 -27.20 43.84 -30.36
N SER A 301 -28.21 44.67 -30.08
CA SER A 301 -29.51 44.22 -29.61
C SER A 301 -30.31 43.58 -30.73
N LEU A 302 -30.26 44.14 -31.94
CA LEU A 302 -30.91 43.58 -33.14
C LEU A 302 -30.29 42.24 -33.57
N LYS A 303 -28.96 42.13 -33.53
CA LYS A 303 -28.22 40.91 -33.91
C LYS A 303 -27.95 40.00 -32.72
N ARG A 304 -28.80 39.99 -31.68
CA ARG A 304 -28.53 39.20 -30.46
C ARG A 304 -28.54 37.69 -30.72
N GLY A 305 -29.41 37.21 -31.62
CA GLY A 305 -29.59 35.79 -31.95
C GLY A 305 -28.75 35.26 -33.12
N THR A 306 -28.13 36.12 -33.92
CA THR A 306 -27.36 35.73 -35.12
C THR A 306 -26.12 34.91 -34.72
N SER A 307 -25.66 33.92 -35.48
CA SER A 307 -24.40 33.22 -35.14
C SER A 307 -23.15 34.04 -35.52
N LYS A 308 -21.96 33.74 -34.97
CA LYS A 308 -20.71 34.42 -35.38
C LYS A 308 -20.39 34.16 -36.86
N SER A 309 -20.66 32.95 -37.35
CA SER A 309 -20.53 32.56 -38.75
C SER A 309 -21.44 33.37 -39.67
N GLU A 310 -22.70 33.58 -39.30
CA GLU A 310 -23.62 34.43 -40.07
C GLU A 310 -23.14 35.87 -40.18
N LEU A 311 -22.61 36.44 -39.09
CA LEU A 311 -22.05 37.79 -39.11
C LEU A 311 -20.78 37.91 -39.98
N LEU A 312 -19.92 36.88 -39.98
CA LEU A 312 -18.75 36.82 -40.85
C LEU A 312 -19.15 36.70 -42.33
N ASN A 313 -20.15 35.87 -42.64
CA ASN A 313 -20.71 35.74 -43.98
C ASN A 313 -21.36 37.04 -44.46
N GLU A 314 -21.96 37.82 -43.56
CA GLU A 314 -22.51 39.14 -43.88
C GLU A 314 -21.41 40.20 -44.11
N LEU A 315 -20.32 40.14 -43.34
CA LEU A 315 -19.22 41.11 -43.43
C LEU A 315 -18.30 40.87 -44.65
N HIS A 316 -18.08 39.62 -45.03
CA HIS A 316 -17.10 39.25 -46.05
C HIS A 316 -17.35 39.90 -47.44
N PRO A 317 -18.58 39.86 -48.01
CA PRO A 317 -18.87 40.50 -49.30
C PRO A 317 -18.67 42.01 -49.27
N LEU A 318 -19.07 42.67 -48.17
CA LEU A 318 -18.95 44.12 -48.00
C LEU A 318 -17.49 44.60 -48.04
N LEU A 319 -16.57 43.78 -47.52
CA LEU A 319 -15.15 44.06 -47.59
C LEU A 319 -14.58 43.71 -48.97
N LYS A 320 -15.11 42.69 -49.65
CA LYS A 320 -14.71 42.33 -51.01
C LYS A 320 -15.04 43.43 -52.03
N GLU A 321 -16.17 44.11 -51.87
CA GLU A 321 -16.57 45.24 -52.75
C GLU A 321 -15.75 46.52 -52.55
N LYS A 322 -15.01 46.62 -51.42
CA LYS A 322 -14.15 47.76 -51.07
C LYS A 322 -12.65 47.44 -51.14
N SER A 323 -12.28 46.19 -51.46
CA SER A 323 -10.91 45.75 -51.72
C SER A 323 -10.61 45.90 -53.20
#